data_AF-A0A946E5H6-F1
#
_entry.id   AF-A0A946E5H6-F1
#
_cell.length_a   1.000
_cell.length_b   1.000
_cell.length_c   1.000
_cell.angle_alpha   90.00
_cell.angle_beta   90.00
_cell.angle_gamma   90.00
#
_symmetry.space_group_name_H-M   'P 1'
#
loop_
_entity.id
_entity.type
_entity.pdbx_description
1 polymer ?
#
loop_
_entity_poly.entity_id
_entity_poly.type
_entity_poly.pdbx_seq_one_letter_code
_entity_poly.pdbx_strand_id
1 'polypeptide(L)'
;MARLFVGQREVDFFSDIAKEIIKDVAGQKIYYYTIREDLSDIHSVYEESMEKIFNPPIELECLVEWQPSEVKTSQFGHEQIKTISAFLHGRDLIDRDLNILQGDYISYGDIFFEVTSLIYDKLAYGQVERVVSLKLNAKQTRIDHIFKKAIGPTYEGYTDSDAIQTTFEQQRGTTEHDQRQLQKDGIIDAPISGISKVSPDGSKKSVNNIGSSFYGDK
;
A
#
# COMPACT_ATOMS: atom_id res chain seq x y z
N MET A 1 3.66 -16.78 -23.66
CA MET A 1 2.47 -17.42 -24.26
C MET A 1 2.18 -16.78 -25.61
N ALA A 2 1.61 -17.47 -26.61
CA ALA A 2 1.23 -16.80 -27.86
C ALA A 2 0.05 -15.83 -27.64
N ARG A 3 0.12 -14.62 -28.22
CA ARG A 3 -0.93 -13.57 -28.13
C ARG A 3 -2.30 -14.01 -28.64
N LEU A 4 -2.36 -15.11 -29.40
CA LEU A 4 -3.62 -15.70 -29.87
C LEU A 4 -4.49 -16.23 -28.72
N PHE A 5 -3.88 -16.73 -27.63
CA PHE A 5 -4.58 -17.38 -26.52
C PHE A 5 -4.74 -16.49 -25.29
N VAL A 6 -4.10 -15.33 -25.29
CA VAL A 6 -4.14 -14.36 -24.19
C VAL A 6 -4.55 -13.03 -24.80
N GLY A 7 -5.85 -12.76 -24.75
CA GLY A 7 -6.43 -11.49 -25.17
C GLY A 7 -6.52 -10.50 -24.01
N GLN A 8 -7.17 -9.37 -24.31
CA GLN A 8 -7.40 -8.30 -23.34
C GLN A 8 -8.24 -8.77 -22.16
N ARG A 9 -9.27 -9.59 -22.44
CA ARG A 9 -10.21 -10.11 -21.45
C ARG A 9 -9.51 -10.95 -20.39
N GLU A 10 -8.61 -11.85 -20.78
CA GLU A 10 -7.88 -12.70 -19.84
C GLU A 10 -6.96 -11.86 -18.96
N VAL A 11 -6.21 -10.91 -19.55
CA VAL A 11 -5.33 -10.03 -18.78
C VAL A 11 -6.11 -9.20 -17.76
N ASP A 12 -7.27 -8.67 -18.16
CA ASP A 12 -8.13 -7.87 -17.29
C ASP A 12 -8.72 -8.73 -16.16
N PHE A 13 -9.07 -9.99 -16.45
CA PHE A 13 -9.52 -10.95 -15.44
C PHE A 13 -8.45 -11.23 -14.37
N PHE A 14 -7.19 -11.47 -14.77
CA PHE A 14 -6.11 -11.67 -13.80
C PHE A 14 -5.80 -10.41 -13.01
N SER A 15 -5.88 -9.24 -13.65
CA SER A 15 -5.72 -7.95 -12.95
C SER A 15 -6.83 -7.74 -11.92
N ASP A 16 -8.08 -7.98 -12.29
CA ASP A 16 -9.23 -7.82 -11.40
C ASP A 16 -9.12 -8.79 -10.22
N ILE A 17 -8.75 -10.06 -10.43
CA ILE A 17 -8.52 -11.00 -9.31
C ILE A 17 -7.36 -10.55 -8.42
N ALA A 18 -6.25 -10.11 -9.00
CA ALA A 18 -5.10 -9.65 -8.22
C ALA A 18 -5.47 -8.46 -7.33
N LYS A 19 -6.23 -7.50 -7.85
CA LYS A 19 -6.77 -6.39 -7.05
C LYS A 19 -7.68 -6.87 -5.92
N GLU A 20 -8.51 -7.87 -6.16
CA GLU A 20 -9.38 -8.44 -5.11
C GLU A 20 -8.56 -9.06 -3.99
N ILE A 21 -7.52 -9.81 -4.33
CA ILE A 21 -6.63 -10.42 -3.33
C ILE A 21 -5.91 -9.35 -2.51
N ILE A 22 -5.38 -8.30 -3.16
CA ILE A 22 -4.59 -7.27 -2.47
C ILE A 22 -5.50 -6.39 -1.60
N LYS A 23 -6.60 -5.88 -2.15
CA LYS A 23 -7.47 -4.91 -1.48
C LYS A 23 -8.48 -5.56 -0.54
N ASP A 24 -9.18 -6.60 -1.00
CA ASP A 24 -10.35 -7.16 -0.32
C ASP A 24 -10.01 -8.35 0.60
N VAL A 25 -8.86 -9.01 0.40
CA VAL A 25 -8.41 -10.16 1.22
C VAL A 25 -7.25 -9.80 2.12
N ALA A 26 -6.15 -9.25 1.59
CA ALA A 26 -4.98 -8.90 2.39
C ALA A 26 -5.18 -7.60 3.18
N GLY A 27 -5.71 -6.56 2.53
CA GLY A 27 -6.13 -5.32 3.19
C GLY A 27 -4.99 -4.50 3.83
N GLN A 28 -3.75 -4.84 3.52
CA GLN A 28 -2.57 -4.12 3.99
C GLN A 28 -2.40 -2.81 3.21
N LYS A 29 -1.97 -1.76 3.91
CA LYS A 29 -1.79 -0.43 3.34
C LYS A 29 -0.50 0.23 3.79
N ILE A 30 0.06 1.02 2.89
CA ILE A 30 1.16 1.95 3.14
C ILE A 30 0.68 3.37 2.84
N TYR A 31 1.28 4.34 3.51
CA TYR A 31 1.03 5.75 3.19
C TYR A 31 2.23 6.29 2.43
N TYR A 32 1.98 6.79 1.23
CA TYR A 32 3.02 7.28 0.33
C TYR A 32 3.08 8.81 0.36
N TYR A 33 4.29 9.33 0.51
CA TYR A 33 4.61 10.75 0.63
C TYR A 33 5.53 11.15 -0.52
N THR A 34 5.01 11.95 -1.44
CA THR A 34 5.82 12.53 -2.51
C THR A 34 6.52 13.78 -2.00
N ILE A 35 7.82 13.89 -2.28
CA ILE A 35 8.58 15.10 -1.96
C ILE A 35 8.20 16.22 -2.91
N ARG A 36 8.12 17.44 -2.36
CA ARG A 36 7.98 18.67 -3.12
C ARG A 36 9.31 19.40 -3.19
N GLU A 37 10.03 19.18 -4.28
CA GLU A 37 11.29 19.88 -4.56
C GLU A 37 11.09 21.40 -4.75
N ASP A 38 9.91 21.82 -5.20
CA ASP A 38 9.55 23.22 -5.44
C ASP A 38 9.47 24.06 -4.16
N LEU A 39 9.15 23.44 -3.03
CA LEU A 39 8.99 24.11 -1.74
C LEU A 39 10.11 23.78 -0.74
N SER A 40 10.85 22.70 -0.96
CA SER A 40 11.91 22.28 -0.03
C SER A 40 13.17 23.13 -0.25
N ASP A 41 13.82 23.57 0.83
CA ASP A 41 15.03 24.38 0.74
C ASP A 41 16.25 23.49 0.45
N ILE A 42 16.79 23.58 -0.76
CA ILE A 42 17.90 22.73 -1.23
C ILE A 42 19.22 23.46 -0.95
N HIS A 43 20.11 22.80 -0.22
CA HIS A 43 21.42 23.36 0.05
C HIS A 43 22.27 23.38 -1.23
N SER A 44 22.80 24.54 -1.62
CA SER A 44 23.52 24.75 -2.89
C SER A 44 24.78 23.89 -3.08
N VAL A 45 25.40 23.45 -1.99
CA VAL A 45 26.66 22.67 -2.03
C VAL A 45 26.43 21.16 -2.02
N TYR A 46 25.41 20.70 -1.30
CA TYR A 46 25.17 19.26 -1.06
C TYR A 46 23.96 18.73 -1.85
N GLU A 47 23.20 19.62 -2.48
CA GLU A 47 22.00 19.33 -3.26
C GLU A 47 20.96 18.49 -2.49
N GLU A 48 21.03 18.53 -1.16
CA GLU A 48 20.10 17.88 -0.25
C GLU A 48 19.40 18.94 0.61
N SER A 49 18.14 18.66 0.92
CA SER A 49 17.34 19.47 1.83
C SER A 49 17.30 18.81 3.21
N MET A 50 17.64 19.56 4.26
CA MET A 50 17.50 19.10 5.65
C MET A 50 16.03 18.99 6.05
N GLU A 51 15.21 19.96 5.65
CA GLU A 51 13.76 19.98 5.93
C GLU A 51 12.97 19.79 4.63
N LYS A 52 12.54 18.56 4.37
CA LYS A 52 11.76 18.21 3.17
C LYS A 52 10.28 18.47 3.39
N ILE A 53 9.65 19.11 2.41
CA ILE A 53 8.21 19.33 2.37
C ILE A 53 7.55 18.23 1.55
N PHE A 54 6.46 17.67 2.06
CA PHE A 54 5.74 16.56 1.46
C PHE A 54 4.32 16.97 1.07
N ASN A 55 3.79 16.37 0.00
CA ASN A 55 2.37 16.44 -0.30
C ASN A 55 1.54 15.67 0.74
N PRO A 56 0.22 15.89 0.77
CA PRO A 56 -0.69 15.03 1.53
C PRO A 56 -0.45 13.56 1.18
N PRO A 57 -0.41 12.66 2.18
CA PRO A 57 -0.13 11.26 1.95
C PRO A 57 -1.25 10.58 1.18
N ILE A 58 -0.85 9.64 0.34
CA ILE A 58 -1.76 8.82 -0.47
C ILE A 58 -1.78 7.42 0.13
N GLU A 59 -2.99 6.91 0.44
CA GLU A 59 -3.18 5.54 0.90
C GLU A 59 -3.05 4.58 -0.29
N LEU A 60 -2.13 3.62 -0.17
CA LEU A 60 -1.86 2.59 -1.18
C LEU A 60 -1.98 1.21 -0.57
N GLU A 61 -2.86 0.40 -1.12
CA GLU A 61 -3.05 -0.99 -0.77
C GLU A 61 -2.00 -1.85 -1.49
N CYS A 62 -1.26 -2.64 -0.72
CA CYS A 62 -0.15 -3.43 -1.23
C CYS A 62 0.10 -4.63 -0.34
N LEU A 63 0.87 -5.60 -0.82
CA LEU A 63 1.37 -6.68 0.03
C LEU A 63 2.72 -6.26 0.61
N VAL A 64 2.82 -6.25 1.93
CA VAL A 64 4.03 -5.82 2.63
C VAL A 64 4.79 -7.03 3.14
N GLU A 65 6.04 -7.16 2.72
CA GLU A 65 7.01 -8.09 3.25
C GLU A 65 7.90 -7.34 4.26
N TRP A 66 7.63 -7.59 5.54
CA TRP A 66 8.39 -7.06 6.65
C TRP A 66 9.65 -7.89 6.90
N GLN A 67 10.83 -7.26 6.79
CA GLN A 67 12.09 -7.93 7.09
C GLN A 67 12.49 -7.70 8.55
N PRO A 68 13.08 -8.69 9.23
CA PRO A 68 13.59 -8.51 10.58
C PRO A 68 14.66 -7.42 10.60
N SER A 69 14.67 -6.62 11.67
CA SER A 69 15.66 -5.57 11.85
C SER A 69 17.07 -6.14 11.94
N GLU A 70 17.99 -5.62 11.14
CA GLU A 70 19.40 -5.96 11.23
C GLU A 70 20.07 -5.11 12.31
N VAL A 71 20.68 -5.76 13.30
CA VAL A 71 21.48 -5.08 14.33
C VAL A 71 22.93 -5.01 13.86
N LYS A 72 23.45 -3.81 13.68
CA LYS A 72 24.88 -3.57 13.39
C LYS A 72 25.56 -3.00 14.63
N THR A 73 26.53 -3.74 15.16
CA THR A 73 27.36 -3.28 16.27
C THR A 73 28.56 -2.52 15.72
N SER A 74 28.62 -1.21 16.00
CA SER A 74 29.77 -0.37 15.71
C SER A 74 30.59 -0.10 16.99
N GLN A 75 31.73 0.58 16.86
CA GLN A 75 32.53 1.02 18.01
C GLN A 75 31.77 1.99 18.93
N PHE A 76 30.71 2.63 18.44
CA PHE A 76 29.91 3.62 19.17
C PHE A 76 28.59 3.07 19.73
N GLY A 77 28.27 1.79 19.50
CA GLY A 77 27.03 1.17 19.98
C GLY A 77 26.37 0.25 18.96
N HIS A 78 25.11 -0.08 19.20
CA HIS A 78 24.31 -0.90 18.28
C HIS A 78 23.31 -0.01 17.53
N GLU A 79 23.21 -0.19 16.22
CA GLU A 79 22.22 0.45 15.36
C GLU A 79 21.28 -0.61 14.80
N GLN A 80 19.98 -0.31 14.75
CA GLN A 80 18.98 -1.18 14.14
C GLN A 80 18.53 -0.57 12.82
N ILE A 81 18.71 -1.31 11.73
CA ILE A 81 18.29 -0.89 10.40
C ILE A 81 17.11 -1.76 9.99
N LYS A 82 15.99 -1.11 9.65
CA LYS A 82 14.80 -1.77 9.11
C LYS A 82 14.70 -1.55 7.62
N THR A 83 14.32 -2.60 6.91
CA THR A 83 14.09 -2.60 5.47
C THR A 83 12.73 -3.22 5.22
N ILE A 84 12.02 -2.71 4.22
CA ILE A 84 10.69 -3.17 3.87
C ILE A 84 10.59 -3.35 2.36
N SER A 85 9.87 -4.39 1.94
CA SER A 85 9.53 -4.62 0.54
C SER A 85 8.00 -4.57 0.41
N ALA A 86 7.48 -3.72 -0.46
CA ALA A 86 6.06 -3.62 -0.76
C ALA A 86 5.80 -4.06 -2.21
N PHE A 87 4.77 -4.86 -2.43
CA PHE A 87 4.34 -5.32 -3.75
C PHE A 87 3.05 -4.62 -4.12
N LEU A 88 3.14 -3.76 -5.13
CA LEU A 88 2.07 -2.94 -5.66
C LEU A 88 1.55 -3.52 -6.95
N HIS A 89 0.25 -3.34 -7.20
CA HIS A 89 -0.36 -3.76 -8.45
C HIS A 89 -0.20 -2.67 -9.52
N GLY A 90 0.46 -3.00 -10.63
CA GLY A 90 0.83 -2.03 -11.66
C GLY A 90 -0.38 -1.32 -12.27
N ARG A 91 -1.49 -2.04 -12.51
CA ARG A 91 -2.69 -1.42 -13.06
C ARG A 91 -3.40 -0.49 -12.08
N ASP A 92 -3.29 -0.76 -10.79
CA ASP A 92 -3.91 0.09 -9.78
C ASP A 92 -3.23 1.46 -9.69
N LEU A 93 -1.91 1.48 -9.85
CA LEU A 93 -1.13 2.72 -9.93
C LEU A 93 -1.52 3.55 -11.16
N ILE A 94 -1.71 2.89 -12.31
CA ILE A 94 -2.17 3.56 -13.55
C ILE A 94 -3.57 4.14 -13.38
N ASP A 95 -4.50 3.37 -12.81
CA ASP A 95 -5.89 3.81 -12.63
C ASP A 95 -6.02 5.00 -11.67
N ARG A 96 -5.07 5.15 -10.73
CA ARG A 96 -4.98 6.28 -9.79
C ARG A 96 -4.08 7.43 -10.28
N ASP A 97 -3.49 7.31 -11.46
CA ASP A 97 -2.50 8.26 -12.00
C ASP A 97 -1.33 8.53 -11.04
N LEU A 98 -0.83 7.47 -10.40
CA LEU A 98 0.27 7.54 -9.43
C LEU A 98 1.56 7.04 -10.04
N ASN A 99 2.56 7.92 -10.05
CA ASN A 99 3.91 7.59 -10.46
C ASN A 99 4.83 7.56 -9.25
N ILE A 100 5.32 6.38 -8.90
CA ILE A 100 6.20 6.21 -7.73
C ILE A 100 7.64 6.40 -8.14
N LEU A 101 8.32 7.33 -7.49
CA LEU A 101 9.71 7.65 -7.76
C LEU A 101 10.63 7.13 -6.64
N GLN A 102 11.88 6.91 -7.03
CA GLN A 102 12.95 6.65 -6.08
C GLN A 102 13.26 7.94 -5.32
N GLY A 103 13.49 7.83 -4.00
CA GLY A 103 13.72 8.96 -3.11
C GLY A 103 12.46 9.47 -2.43
N ASP A 104 11.26 9.06 -2.86
CA ASP A 104 10.03 9.32 -2.13
C ASP A 104 9.94 8.49 -0.84
N TYR A 105 8.97 8.83 0.01
CA TYR A 105 8.88 8.30 1.36
C TYR A 105 7.60 7.48 1.50
N ILE A 106 7.66 6.43 2.32
CA ILE A 106 6.50 5.64 2.73
C ILE A 106 6.47 5.53 4.25
N SER A 107 5.28 5.47 4.85
CA SER A 107 5.12 5.05 6.24
C SER A 107 4.39 3.73 6.33
N TYR A 108 4.90 2.88 7.21
CA TYR A 108 4.27 1.61 7.58
C TYR A 108 4.50 1.37 9.07
N GLY A 109 3.41 1.27 9.83
CA GLY A 109 3.50 1.32 11.28
C GLY A 109 3.89 2.72 11.76
N ASP A 110 4.78 2.77 12.74
CA ASP A 110 5.35 4.00 13.30
C ASP A 110 6.62 4.50 12.58
N ILE A 111 7.02 3.83 11.49
CA ILE A 111 8.32 4.03 10.85
C ILE A 111 8.14 4.57 9.44
N PHE A 112 9.00 5.53 9.11
CA PHE A 112 9.16 6.05 7.76
C PHE A 112 10.33 5.37 7.05
N PHE A 113 10.12 5.06 5.79
CA PHE A 113 11.12 4.47 4.91
C PHE A 113 11.25 5.32 3.66
N GLU A 114 12.47 5.45 3.17
CA GLU A 114 12.78 6.07 1.88
C GLU A 114 12.84 4.98 0.80
N VAL A 115 12.18 5.23 -0.32
CA VAL A 115 12.15 4.32 -1.47
C VAL A 115 13.52 4.29 -2.12
N THR A 116 14.22 3.17 -1.97
CA THR A 116 15.57 2.98 -2.52
C THR A 116 15.55 2.43 -3.93
N SER A 117 14.56 1.61 -4.29
CA SER A 117 14.48 1.03 -5.62
C SER A 117 13.06 0.60 -6.00
N LEU A 118 12.74 0.76 -7.28
CA LEU A 118 11.50 0.32 -7.91
C LEU A 118 11.84 -0.78 -8.93
N ILE A 119 11.27 -1.97 -8.77
CA ILE A 119 11.55 -3.14 -9.61
C ILE A 119 10.26 -3.65 -10.23
N TYR A 120 10.22 -3.76 -11.56
CA TYR A 120 9.14 -4.43 -12.28
C TYR A 120 9.29 -5.95 -12.14
N ASP A 121 8.57 -6.55 -11.20
CA ASP A 121 8.77 -7.95 -10.78
C ASP A 121 8.05 -8.95 -11.69
N LYS A 122 6.76 -8.72 -11.97
CA LYS A 122 5.92 -9.67 -12.72
C LYS A 122 5.30 -9.01 -13.94
N LEU A 123 5.43 -9.69 -15.07
CA LEU A 123 4.74 -9.37 -16.31
C LEU A 123 3.60 -10.36 -16.55
N ALA A 124 2.46 -9.90 -17.04
CA ALA A 124 1.37 -10.79 -17.45
C ALA A 124 1.80 -11.57 -18.69
N TYR A 125 1.90 -12.90 -18.59
CA TYR A 125 2.19 -13.81 -19.70
C TYR A 125 3.49 -13.53 -20.48
N GLY A 126 4.43 -12.78 -19.88
CA GLY A 126 5.67 -12.33 -20.51
C GLY A 126 5.51 -11.13 -21.45
N GLN A 127 4.38 -10.43 -21.41
CA GLN A 127 4.16 -9.21 -22.18
C GLN A 127 4.72 -8.00 -21.41
N VAL A 128 5.74 -7.35 -21.97
CA VAL A 128 6.43 -6.19 -21.35
C VAL A 128 5.47 -5.01 -21.12
N GLU A 129 4.46 -4.86 -21.98
CA GLU A 129 3.43 -3.83 -21.87
C GLU A 129 2.43 -4.06 -20.71
N ARG A 130 2.46 -5.22 -20.05
CA ARG A 130 1.52 -5.59 -18.99
C ARG A 130 2.27 -5.93 -17.71
N VAL A 131 2.65 -4.91 -16.96
CA VAL A 131 3.19 -5.07 -15.61
C VAL A 131 2.05 -5.41 -14.66
N VAL A 132 2.19 -6.52 -13.94
CA VAL A 132 1.25 -6.96 -12.90
C VAL A 132 1.72 -6.52 -11.54
N SER A 133 2.96 -6.89 -11.18
CA SER A 133 3.52 -6.61 -9.87
C SER A 133 4.71 -5.68 -9.99
N LEU A 134 4.72 -4.65 -9.15
CA LEU A 134 5.83 -3.74 -8.94
C LEU A 134 6.33 -3.92 -7.51
N LYS A 135 7.61 -4.25 -7.37
CA LYS A 135 8.27 -4.38 -6.07
C LYS A 135 8.97 -3.07 -5.73
N LEU A 136 8.54 -2.46 -4.64
CA LEU A 136 9.14 -1.29 -4.03
C LEU A 136 10.00 -1.75 -2.85
N ASN A 137 11.30 -1.45 -2.89
CA ASN A 137 12.17 -1.64 -1.72
C ASN A 137 12.44 -0.29 -1.08
N ALA A 138 12.27 -0.23 0.23
CA ALA A 138 12.51 0.98 1.01
C ALA A 138 13.32 0.66 2.27
N LYS A 139 14.12 1.64 2.68
CA LYS A 139 14.99 1.56 3.85
C LYS A 139 14.60 2.61 4.86
N GLN A 140 14.70 2.27 6.14
CA GLN A 140 14.38 3.20 7.22
C GLN A 140 15.08 4.54 7.01
N THR A 141 14.30 5.61 7.07
CA THR A 141 14.82 6.97 6.95
C THR A 141 15.27 7.52 8.30
N ARG A 142 16.05 8.60 8.24
CA ARG A 142 16.47 9.35 9.43
C ARG A 142 15.33 10.24 9.91
N ILE A 143 15.26 10.42 11.23
CA ILE A 143 14.23 11.25 11.87
C ILE A 143 14.25 12.67 11.30
N ASP A 144 15.43 13.21 11.00
CA ASP A 144 15.59 14.57 10.49
C ASP A 144 15.01 14.76 9.09
N HIS A 145 14.90 13.70 8.28
CA HIS A 145 14.43 13.83 6.89
C HIS A 145 12.90 13.95 6.79
N ILE A 146 12.16 13.46 7.79
CA ILE A 146 10.70 13.50 7.80
C ILE A 146 10.15 13.65 9.22
N PHE A 147 9.70 14.86 9.54
CA PHE A 147 9.05 15.16 10.82
C PHE A 147 7.52 15.15 10.65
N LYS A 148 6.93 13.96 10.52
CA LYS A 148 5.47 13.75 10.43
C LYS A 148 5.02 12.70 11.42
N LYS A 149 3.78 12.83 11.93
CA LYS A 149 3.14 11.74 12.69
C LYS A 149 2.79 10.63 11.68
N ALA A 150 3.19 9.40 11.96
CA ALA A 150 2.78 8.26 11.15
C ALA A 150 1.26 8.11 11.20
N ILE A 151 0.67 7.76 10.06
CA ILE A 151 -0.78 7.59 9.90
C ILE A 151 -1.06 6.09 9.79
N GLY A 152 -2.16 5.65 10.40
CA GLY A 152 -2.68 4.29 10.27
C GLY A 152 -1.84 3.25 11.01
N PRO A 153 -2.33 2.00 11.08
CA PRO A 153 -2.09 1.11 12.23
C PRO A 153 -0.61 1.06 12.60
N THR A 154 -0.30 1.58 13.78
CA THR A 154 1.07 1.80 14.26
C THR A 154 1.55 0.61 15.09
N TYR A 155 1.06 0.48 16.31
CA TYR A 155 1.41 -0.60 17.22
C TYR A 155 0.38 -0.75 18.35
N GLU A 156 0.06 -1.99 18.73
CA GLU A 156 -0.92 -2.31 19.79
C GLU A 156 -0.57 -1.70 21.16
N GLY A 157 0.72 -1.44 21.42
CA GLY A 157 1.16 -0.80 22.67
C GLY A 157 0.84 0.70 22.76
N TYR A 158 0.45 1.35 21.65
CA TYR A 158 0.07 2.76 21.66
C TYR A 158 -1.40 2.94 22.07
N THR A 159 -1.69 4.08 22.70
CA THR A 159 -3.04 4.41 23.19
C THR A 159 -3.85 5.24 22.20
N ASP A 160 -3.26 5.59 21.06
CA ASP A 160 -3.94 6.31 19.99
C ASP A 160 -5.09 5.48 19.42
N SER A 161 -6.19 6.14 19.05
CA SER A 161 -7.40 5.48 18.52
C SER A 161 -7.18 4.80 17.17
N ASP A 162 -6.19 5.24 16.39
CA ASP A 162 -5.81 4.71 15.08
C ASP A 162 -4.63 3.72 15.14
N ALA A 163 -4.17 3.36 16.35
CA ALA A 163 -3.06 2.44 16.54
C ALA A 163 -3.36 1.02 16.04
N ILE A 164 -4.62 0.58 16.15
CA ILE A 164 -5.08 -0.74 15.70
C ILE A 164 -6.18 -0.54 14.66
N GLN A 165 -6.03 -1.19 13.51
CA GLN A 165 -7.08 -1.24 12.52
C GLN A 165 -8.18 -2.22 12.98
N THR A 166 -9.30 -1.66 13.43
CA THR A 166 -10.47 -2.43 13.88
C THR A 166 -11.55 -2.56 12.81
N THR A 167 -11.50 -1.70 11.79
CA THR A 167 -12.46 -1.67 10.69
C THR A 167 -11.83 -2.10 9.37
N PHE A 168 -12.59 -2.86 8.59
CA PHE A 168 -12.21 -3.25 7.24
C PHE A 168 -13.47 -3.33 6.36
N GLU A 169 -13.43 -2.69 5.20
CA GLU A 169 -14.53 -2.69 4.23
C GLU A 169 -14.02 -3.14 2.87
N GLN A 170 -14.74 -4.07 2.23
CA GLN A 170 -14.41 -4.50 0.88
C GLN A 170 -14.74 -3.41 -0.14
N GLN A 171 -13.86 -3.21 -1.11
CA GLN A 171 -13.99 -2.20 -2.15
C GLN A 171 -14.73 -2.75 -3.36
N ARG A 172 -14.37 -3.96 -3.83
CA ARG A 172 -15.03 -4.69 -4.94
C ARG A 172 -15.43 -3.84 -6.16
N GLY A 173 -14.61 -2.86 -6.54
CA GLY A 173 -14.88 -2.00 -7.70
C GLY A 173 -15.89 -0.87 -7.48
N THR A 174 -16.30 -0.60 -6.23
CA THR A 174 -17.32 0.41 -5.91
C THR A 174 -16.73 1.75 -5.44
N THR A 175 -15.49 1.73 -4.94
CA THR A 175 -14.77 2.93 -4.51
C THR A 175 -14.14 3.63 -5.72
N GLU A 176 -13.97 4.95 -5.62
CA GLU A 176 -13.33 5.75 -6.68
C GLU A 176 -11.90 5.27 -7.00
N HIS A 177 -11.23 4.71 -6.00
CA HIS A 177 -9.85 4.21 -6.06
C HIS A 177 -9.74 2.74 -6.51
N ASP A 178 -10.84 2.08 -6.83
CA ASP A 178 -10.85 0.69 -7.31
C ASP A 178 -11.65 0.53 -8.59
N GLN A 179 -10.97 0.56 -9.73
CA GLN A 179 -11.59 0.28 -11.02
C GLN A 179 -11.35 -1.17 -11.44
N ARG A 180 -12.44 -1.87 -11.76
CA ARG A 180 -12.45 -3.24 -12.32
C ARG A 180 -12.83 -3.17 -13.79
N GLN A 181 -11.89 -3.48 -14.67
CA GLN A 181 -12.05 -3.20 -16.09
C GLN A 181 -13.18 -4.03 -16.71
N LEU A 182 -13.30 -5.30 -16.33
CA LEU A 182 -14.32 -6.19 -16.91
C LEU A 182 -15.75 -5.80 -16.53
N GLN A 183 -15.93 -5.20 -15.35
CA GLN A 183 -17.22 -4.64 -14.93
C GLN A 183 -17.51 -3.34 -15.67
N LYS A 184 -16.50 -2.46 -15.79
CA LYS A 184 -16.59 -1.19 -16.53
C LYS A 184 -16.95 -1.40 -18.00
N ASP A 185 -16.42 -2.46 -18.61
CA ASP A 185 -16.68 -2.83 -20.00
C ASP A 185 -18.01 -3.60 -20.19
N GLY A 186 -18.75 -3.87 -19.10
CA GLY A 186 -20.03 -4.59 -19.14
C GLY A 186 -19.90 -6.08 -19.51
N ILE A 187 -18.72 -6.66 -19.36
CA ILE A 187 -18.44 -8.07 -19.65
C ILE A 187 -18.87 -8.96 -18.48
N ILE A 188 -18.78 -8.45 -17.25
CA ILE A 188 -19.14 -9.15 -16.01
C ILE A 188 -20.10 -8.26 -15.21
N ASP A 189 -21.13 -8.89 -14.64
CA ASP A 189 -22.09 -8.22 -13.75
C ASP A 189 -21.46 -7.87 -12.40
N ALA A 190 -22.06 -6.90 -11.70
CA ALA A 190 -21.69 -6.58 -10.34
C ALA A 190 -21.84 -7.80 -9.40
N PRO A 191 -21.02 -7.92 -8.35
CA PRO A 191 -21.08 -9.05 -7.44
C PRO A 191 -22.46 -9.16 -6.78
N ILE A 192 -23.06 -10.36 -6.82
CA ILE A 192 -24.37 -10.66 -6.22
C ILE A 192 -24.34 -10.45 -4.70
N SER A 193 -23.19 -10.74 -4.08
CA SER A 193 -22.93 -10.38 -2.69
C SER A 193 -22.47 -8.92 -2.61
N GLY A 194 -23.24 -8.12 -1.88
CA GLY A 194 -22.85 -6.75 -1.55
C GLY A 194 -21.56 -6.67 -0.73
N ILE A 195 -21.11 -5.45 -0.48
CA ILE A 195 -19.90 -5.15 0.30
C ILE A 195 -20.03 -5.75 1.70
N SER A 196 -19.01 -6.51 2.10
CA SER A 196 -18.88 -6.98 3.48
C SER A 196 -17.97 -6.05 4.25
N LYS A 197 -18.34 -5.76 5.51
CA LYS A 197 -17.52 -4.99 6.44
C LYS A 197 -17.30 -5.73 7.74
N VAL A 198 -16.12 -5.54 8.31
CA VAL A 198 -15.77 -5.83 9.69
C VAL A 198 -15.78 -4.49 10.42
N SER A 199 -16.72 -4.30 11.35
CA SER A 199 -16.74 -3.13 12.24
C SER A 199 -17.15 -3.57 13.65
N PRO A 200 -16.54 -3.01 14.73
CA PRO A 200 -17.08 -3.09 16.08
C PRO A 200 -18.33 -2.20 16.20
N ASP A 201 -19.40 -2.55 15.48
CA ASP A 201 -20.57 -1.67 15.29
C ASP A 201 -21.51 -1.59 16.52
N GLY A 202 -21.05 -1.95 17.72
CA GLY A 202 -21.87 -1.98 18.95
C GLY A 202 -23.14 -2.83 18.84
N SER A 203 -23.26 -3.62 17.78
CA SER A 203 -24.42 -4.46 17.49
C SER A 203 -24.44 -5.64 18.45
N LYS A 204 -25.58 -6.34 18.59
CA LYS A 204 -25.73 -7.52 19.48
C LYS A 204 -24.67 -8.62 19.26
N LYS A 205 -23.95 -8.59 18.12
CA LYS A 205 -22.91 -9.54 17.70
C LYS A 205 -21.49 -9.13 18.14
N SER A 206 -21.28 -7.87 18.54
CA SER A 206 -20.03 -7.38 19.15
C SER A 206 -20.21 -7.20 20.66
N VAL A 207 -20.35 -8.32 21.39
CA VAL A 207 -20.38 -8.26 22.86
C VAL A 207 -19.04 -7.68 23.33
N ASN A 208 -19.07 -6.56 24.07
CA ASN A 208 -17.89 -5.83 24.54
C ASN A 208 -16.91 -5.35 23.44
N ASN A 209 -17.38 -5.03 22.22
CA ASN A 209 -16.54 -4.59 21.09
C ASN A 209 -15.49 -5.61 20.58
N ILE A 210 -15.62 -6.89 20.92
CA ILE A 210 -14.64 -7.94 20.54
C ILE A 210 -15.13 -8.81 19.37
N GLY A 211 -16.44 -8.82 19.08
CA GLY A 211 -17.02 -9.65 18.00
C GLY A 211 -16.91 -9.02 16.60
N SER A 212 -16.76 -9.87 15.57
CA SER A 212 -16.73 -9.45 14.16
C SER A 212 -18.12 -9.54 13.53
N SER A 213 -18.54 -8.49 12.82
CA SER A 213 -19.77 -8.46 12.02
C SER A 213 -19.73 -9.40 10.81
N PHE A 214 -18.55 -9.91 10.43
CA PHE A 214 -18.37 -10.79 9.27
C PHE A 214 -18.77 -12.24 9.56
N TYR A 215 -18.41 -12.76 10.74
CA TYR A 215 -18.72 -14.14 11.15
C TYR A 215 -20.03 -14.19 11.94
N GLY A 216 -21.16 -14.13 11.24
CA GLY A 216 -22.48 -14.36 11.83
C GLY A 216 -23.55 -14.44 10.76
N ASP A 217 -24.53 -15.34 10.95
CA ASP A 217 -25.70 -15.42 10.06
C ASP A 217 -26.36 -14.05 9.96
N LYS A 218 -26.68 -13.62 8.73
CA LYS A 218 -27.28 -12.30 8.44
C LYS A 218 -28.52 -12.06 9.31
#